data_AF-A0A1S1MT10-F1
#
_entry.id   AF-A0A1S1MT10-F1
#
_cell.length_a   1.000
_cell.length_b   1.000
_cell.length_c   1.000
_cell.angle_alpha   90.00
_cell.angle_beta   90.00
_cell.angle_gamma   90.00
#
_symmetry.space_group_name_H-M   'P 1'
#
loop_
_entity.id
_entity.type
_entity.pdbx_description
1 polymer ?
#
loop_
_entity_poly.entity_id
_entity_poly.type
_entity_poly.pdbx_seq_one_letter_code
_entity_poly.pdbx_strand_id
1 'polypeptide(L)'
;MSALYHNLNKTFLNTSMNNNDMDHNTPHYRDLATIARLAEGYQQVYGRLIHYSQQQVVYRVTTEDACFALAQVQNGEVEIEALEMWANLLEIRGDIDHSQVEGLLYALANPEQMGTMSHEKVTQLLNLYK
;
A
#
# COMPACT_ATOMS: atom_id res chain seq x y z
N MET A 1 23.46 30.74 22.10
CA MET A 1 22.30 30.04 21.50
C MET A 1 22.78 29.02 20.46
N SER A 2 23.18 27.81 20.86
CA SER A 2 23.59 26.78 19.86
C SER A 2 23.58 25.32 20.36
N ALA A 3 23.47 25.03 21.66
CA ALA A 3 23.51 23.65 22.14
C ALA A 3 22.16 23.01 22.45
N LEU A 4 21.05 23.77 22.47
CA LEU A 4 19.71 23.26 22.85
C LEU A 4 18.81 22.88 21.67
N TYR A 5 19.14 23.28 20.44
CA TYR A 5 18.35 22.92 19.25
C TYR A 5 18.76 21.58 18.60
N HIS A 6 19.91 21.02 18.98
CA HIS A 6 20.40 19.77 18.39
C HIS A 6 19.89 18.51 19.11
N ASN A 7 19.07 18.66 20.16
CA ASN A 7 18.65 17.57 21.03
C ASN A 7 17.13 17.47 21.24
N LEU A 8 16.34 18.10 20.34
CA LEU A 8 14.88 17.97 20.32
C LEU A 8 14.34 17.11 19.16
N ASN A 9 15.20 16.69 18.22
CA ASN A 9 14.81 15.88 17.05
C ASN A 9 15.16 14.38 17.16
N LYS A 10 15.55 13.88 18.34
CA LYS A 10 15.78 12.44 18.56
C LYS A 10 14.67 11.74 19.37
N THR A 11 13.62 12.46 19.75
CA THR A 11 12.60 11.94 20.70
C THR A 11 11.18 11.91 20.13
N PHE A 12 10.96 12.27 18.87
CA PHE A 12 9.72 11.89 18.18
C PHE A 12 9.99 10.58 17.46
N LEU A 13 9.60 9.51 18.16
CA LEU A 13 9.42 8.14 17.71
C LEU A 13 9.05 8.08 16.21
N ASN A 14 10.02 7.83 15.34
CA ASN A 14 9.74 7.24 14.03
C ASN A 14 9.70 5.71 14.21
N THR A 15 8.89 5.25 15.15
CA THR A 15 8.42 3.88 15.15
C THR A 15 7.19 3.93 14.26
N SER A 16 7.37 3.74 12.94
CA SER A 16 6.23 3.45 12.09
C SER A 16 5.50 2.26 12.75
N MET A 17 4.25 2.48 13.15
CA MET A 17 3.42 1.46 13.79
C MET A 17 3.44 0.22 12.91
N ASN A 18 3.82 -0.93 13.48
CA ASN A 18 3.75 -2.17 12.75
C ASN A 18 2.29 -2.61 12.71
N ASN A 19 1.89 -3.44 11.74
CA ASN A 19 0.52 -3.98 11.70
C ASN A 19 0.15 -4.62 13.05
N ASN A 20 1.10 -5.30 13.70
CA ASN A 20 0.94 -5.92 15.02
C ASN A 20 0.47 -4.96 16.15
N ASP A 21 0.62 -3.65 15.99
CA ASP A 21 0.21 -2.63 16.96
C ASP A 21 -1.20 -2.09 16.69
N MET A 22 -1.86 -2.53 15.60
CA MET A 22 -3.16 -2.04 15.14
C MET A 22 -4.30 -3.02 15.44
N ASP A 23 -5.52 -2.49 15.60
CA ASP A 23 -6.71 -3.32 15.84
C ASP A 23 -7.19 -4.00 14.55
N HIS A 24 -6.73 -5.24 14.36
CA HIS A 24 -7.08 -6.10 13.24
C HIS A 24 -8.57 -6.49 13.17
N ASN A 25 -9.36 -6.21 14.22
CA ASN A 25 -10.77 -6.59 14.27
C ASN A 25 -11.71 -5.52 13.74
N THR A 26 -11.21 -4.31 13.47
CA THR A 26 -12.03 -3.25 12.90
C THR A 26 -12.39 -3.57 11.44
N PRO A 27 -13.63 -3.24 11.00
CA PRO A 27 -13.99 -3.33 9.58
C PRO A 27 -13.06 -2.53 8.68
N HIS A 28 -12.58 -1.38 9.16
CA HIS A 28 -11.67 -0.49 8.46
C HIS A 28 -10.32 -1.17 8.18
N TYR A 29 -9.67 -1.74 9.20
CA TYR A 29 -8.43 -2.49 9.01
C TYR A 29 -8.63 -3.65 8.03
N ARG A 30 -9.71 -4.42 8.18
CA ARG A 30 -9.97 -5.60 7.32
C ARG A 30 -10.20 -5.21 5.87
N ASP A 31 -10.92 -4.11 5.63
CA ASP A 31 -11.14 -3.59 4.29
C ASP A 31 -9.82 -3.09 3.65
N LEU A 32 -8.99 -2.36 4.41
CA LEU A 32 -7.66 -1.96 3.95
C LEU A 32 -6.75 -3.17 3.68
N ALA A 33 -6.81 -4.20 4.52
CA ALA A 33 -6.06 -5.45 4.36
C ALA A 33 -6.47 -6.23 3.10
N THR A 34 -7.77 -6.25 2.78
CA THR A 34 -8.31 -6.84 1.55
C THR A 34 -7.83 -6.08 0.33
N ILE A 35 -7.88 -4.74 0.36
CA ILE A 35 -7.45 -3.88 -0.74
C ILE A 35 -5.94 -3.96 -0.94
N ALA A 36 -5.14 -3.88 0.13
CA ALA A 36 -3.68 -3.95 0.07
C ALA A 36 -3.18 -5.22 -0.64
N ARG A 37 -3.93 -6.32 -0.54
CA ARG A 37 -3.62 -7.61 -1.18
C ARG A 37 -4.35 -7.83 -2.49
N LEU A 38 -5.27 -6.96 -2.90
CA LEU A 38 -6.24 -7.28 -3.98
C LEU A 38 -6.91 -8.65 -3.76
N ALA A 39 -7.23 -8.96 -2.50
CA ALA A 39 -7.79 -10.24 -2.13
C ALA A 39 -9.23 -10.41 -2.64
N GLU A 40 -9.74 -11.64 -2.58
CA GLU A 40 -11.11 -11.95 -2.98
C GLU A 40 -12.11 -10.98 -2.33
N GLY A 41 -12.98 -10.40 -3.17
CA GLY A 41 -13.97 -9.43 -2.71
C GLY A 41 -13.46 -7.98 -2.62
N TYR A 42 -12.25 -7.67 -3.11
CA TYR A 42 -11.71 -6.28 -3.09
C TYR A 42 -12.63 -5.28 -3.81
N GLN A 43 -13.33 -5.69 -4.86
CA GLN A 43 -14.21 -4.81 -5.63
C GLN A 43 -15.34 -4.22 -4.77
N GLN A 44 -15.89 -5.03 -3.86
CA GLN A 44 -16.95 -4.60 -2.94
C GLN A 44 -16.42 -3.68 -1.82
N VAL A 45 -15.11 -3.68 -1.58
CA VAL A 45 -14.47 -2.87 -0.56
C VAL A 45 -14.32 -1.41 -1.00
N TYR A 46 -14.07 -1.13 -2.29
CA TYR A 46 -13.89 0.24 -2.79
C TYR A 46 -15.02 1.19 -2.35
N GLY A 47 -16.28 0.74 -2.43
CA GLY A 47 -17.44 1.53 -2.02
C GLY A 47 -17.55 1.75 -0.51
N ARG A 48 -16.89 0.95 0.33
CA ARG A 48 -16.85 1.16 1.79
C ARG A 48 -15.73 2.10 2.20
N LEU A 49 -14.61 2.08 1.48
CA LEU A 49 -13.44 2.91 1.77
C LEU A 49 -13.69 4.42 1.76
N ILE A 50 -14.71 4.90 1.03
CA ILE A 50 -15.10 6.31 1.00
C ILE A 50 -15.70 6.79 2.33
N HIS A 51 -16.17 5.86 3.17
CA HIS A 51 -16.83 6.17 4.44
C HIS A 51 -15.87 6.17 5.64
N TYR A 52 -14.64 5.65 5.46
CA TYR A 52 -13.66 5.62 6.52
C TYR A 52 -12.88 6.93 6.65
N SER A 53 -12.56 7.30 7.89
CA SER A 53 -11.69 8.43 8.19
C SER A 53 -10.26 8.15 7.72
N GLN A 54 -9.60 9.16 7.17
CA GLN A 54 -8.22 9.10 6.69
C GLN A 54 -7.26 9.95 7.54
N GLN A 55 -7.65 10.28 8.77
CA GLN A 55 -6.90 11.20 9.64
C GLN A 55 -5.75 10.54 10.41
N GLN A 56 -5.73 9.22 10.48
CA GLN A 56 -4.71 8.43 11.17
C GLN A 56 -4.41 7.18 10.37
N VAL A 57 -3.17 6.70 10.46
CA VAL A 57 -2.78 5.43 9.86
C VAL A 57 -3.53 4.29 10.55
N VAL A 58 -4.16 3.44 9.74
CA VAL A 58 -4.91 2.25 10.18
C VAL A 58 -4.36 0.98 9.53
N TYR A 59 -3.55 1.10 8.47
CA TYR A 59 -2.93 -0.06 7.83
C TYR A 59 -1.54 0.29 7.29
N ARG A 60 -0.59 -0.64 7.40
CA ARG A 60 0.73 -0.53 6.78
C ARG A 60 0.85 -1.56 5.67
N VAL A 61 1.04 -1.08 4.44
CA VAL A 61 1.26 -1.95 3.28
C VAL A 61 2.67 -2.49 3.31
N THR A 62 2.78 -3.81 3.37
CA THR A 62 4.06 -4.51 3.40
C THR A 62 4.50 -4.95 2.01
N THR A 63 5.77 -5.32 1.87
CA THR A 63 6.26 -5.99 0.66
C THR A 63 5.50 -7.30 0.39
N GLU A 64 5.10 -8.03 1.44
CA GLU A 64 4.30 -9.25 1.32
C GLU A 64 2.92 -8.97 0.70
N ASP A 65 2.26 -7.90 1.15
CA ASP A 65 0.97 -7.48 0.59
C ASP A 65 1.08 -7.15 -0.90
N ALA A 66 2.11 -6.39 -1.27
CA ALA A 66 2.37 -6.02 -2.66
C ALA A 66 2.72 -7.25 -3.52
N CYS A 67 3.55 -8.17 -3.02
CA CYS A 67 3.83 -9.43 -3.69
C CYS A 67 2.58 -10.28 -3.89
N PHE A 68 1.66 -10.29 -2.92
CA PHE A 68 0.39 -10.98 -3.06
C PHE A 68 -0.47 -10.34 -4.16
N ALA A 69 -0.60 -9.00 -4.17
CA ALA A 69 -1.35 -8.27 -5.19
C ALA A 69 -0.78 -8.52 -6.62
N LEU A 70 0.55 -8.47 -6.76
CA LEU A 70 1.22 -8.79 -8.04
C LEU A 70 0.99 -10.25 -8.46
N ALA A 71 0.94 -11.19 -7.52
CA ALA A 71 0.66 -12.59 -7.80
C ALA A 71 -0.78 -12.80 -8.31
N GLN A 72 -1.77 -12.04 -7.81
CA GLN A 72 -3.14 -12.09 -8.33
C GLN A 72 -3.18 -11.74 -9.83
N VAL A 73 -2.45 -10.70 -10.23
CA VAL A 73 -2.34 -10.27 -11.63
C VAL A 73 -1.54 -11.26 -12.47
N GLN A 74 -0.45 -11.81 -11.93
CA GLN A 74 0.32 -12.86 -12.60
C GLN A 74 -0.55 -14.10 -12.90
N ASN A 75 -1.44 -14.46 -11.98
CA ASN A 75 -2.33 -15.61 -12.13
C ASN A 75 -3.56 -15.32 -13.02
N GLY A 76 -3.77 -14.07 -13.43
CA GLY A 76 -4.93 -13.67 -14.23
C GLY A 76 -6.22 -13.52 -13.43
N GLU A 77 -6.15 -13.49 -12.09
CA GLU A 77 -7.31 -13.26 -11.21
C GLU A 77 -7.68 -11.77 -11.13
N VAL A 78 -6.73 -10.89 -11.44
CA VAL A 78 -6.90 -9.44 -11.45
C VAL A 78 -6.27 -8.86 -12.71
N GLU A 79 -7.03 -8.01 -13.40
CA GLU A 79 -6.57 -7.30 -14.60
C GLU A 79 -5.51 -6.24 -14.28
N ILE A 80 -4.65 -5.92 -15.25
CA ILE A 80 -3.56 -4.95 -15.08
C ILE A 80 -4.11 -3.55 -14.74
N GLU A 81 -5.20 -3.13 -15.37
CA GLU A 81 -5.82 -1.83 -15.12
C GLU A 81 -6.29 -1.71 -13.66
N ALA A 82 -6.72 -2.82 -13.05
CA ALA A 82 -7.09 -2.84 -11.65
C ALA A 82 -5.87 -2.71 -10.72
N LEU A 83 -4.69 -3.19 -11.14
CA LEU A 83 -3.42 -2.99 -10.41
C LEU A 83 -2.97 -1.53 -10.45
N GLU A 84 -3.11 -0.86 -11.60
CA GLU A 84 -2.78 0.56 -11.72
C GLU A 84 -3.70 1.43 -10.85
N MET A 85 -5.00 1.13 -10.84
CA MET A 85 -5.97 1.79 -9.95
C MET A 85 -5.66 1.51 -8.46
N TRP A 86 -5.29 0.28 -8.13
CA TRP A 86 -4.88 -0.12 -6.79
C TRP A 86 -3.67 0.68 -6.30
N ALA A 87 -2.65 0.83 -7.13
CA ALA A 87 -1.44 1.56 -6.77
C ALA A 87 -1.75 3.03 -6.46
N ASN A 88 -2.56 3.68 -7.30
CA ASN A 88 -3.04 5.04 -7.07
C ASN A 88 -3.83 5.15 -5.76
N LEU A 89 -4.76 4.22 -5.50
CA LEU A 89 -5.55 4.25 -4.28
C LEU A 89 -4.67 4.17 -3.01
N LEU A 90 -3.69 3.26 -3.00
CA LEU A 90 -2.81 3.10 -1.84
C LEU A 90 -1.92 4.33 -1.60
N GLU A 91 -1.49 5.00 -2.67
CA GLU A 91 -0.61 6.17 -2.61
C GLU A 91 -1.32 7.43 -2.11
N ILE A 92 -2.61 7.62 -2.44
CA ILE A 92 -3.34 8.84 -2.08
C ILE A 92 -4.03 8.79 -0.71
N ARG A 93 -4.16 7.61 -0.10
CA ARG A 93 -4.97 7.40 1.11
C ARG A 93 -4.21 7.76 2.38
N GLY A 94 -4.75 8.71 3.14
CA GLY A 94 -4.11 9.21 4.38
C GLY A 94 -4.13 8.24 5.58
N ASP A 95 -4.92 7.18 5.50
CA ASP A 95 -4.99 6.09 6.51
C ASP A 95 -4.06 4.91 6.22
N ILE A 96 -3.21 5.01 5.19
CA ILE A 96 -2.29 3.95 4.79
C ILE A 96 -0.85 4.44 4.93
N ASP A 97 -0.02 3.69 5.65
CA ASP A 97 1.44 3.82 5.57
C ASP A 97 1.95 2.88 4.47
N HIS A 98 2.42 3.45 3.37
CA HIS A 98 2.98 2.71 2.24
C HIS A 98 4.51 2.91 2.07
N SER A 99 5.19 3.41 3.12
CA SER A 99 6.63 3.72 3.08
C SER A 99 7.52 2.53 2.65
N GLN A 100 7.11 1.31 2.96
CA GLN A 100 7.87 0.10 2.62
C GLN A 100 7.84 -0.23 1.12
N VAL A 101 6.81 0.22 0.40
CA VAL A 101 6.57 -0.11 -1.02
C VAL A 101 6.39 1.13 -1.89
N GLU A 102 6.75 2.31 -1.39
CA GLU A 102 6.53 3.61 -2.04
C GLU A 102 7.04 3.64 -3.49
N GLY A 103 8.27 3.18 -3.73
CA GLY A 103 8.84 3.15 -5.08
C GLY A 103 8.11 2.22 -6.04
N LEU A 104 7.59 1.10 -5.54
CA LEU A 104 6.76 0.18 -6.34
C LEU A 104 5.43 0.83 -6.68
N LEU A 105 4.73 1.40 -5.70
CA LEU A 105 3.44 2.05 -5.93
C LEU A 105 3.58 3.24 -6.87
N TYR A 106 4.61 4.08 -6.70
CA TYR A 106 4.89 5.17 -7.61
C TYR A 106 5.08 4.67 -9.05
N ALA A 107 5.82 3.57 -9.23
CA ALA A 107 6.06 3.01 -10.55
C ALA A 107 4.78 2.48 -11.22
N LEU A 108 3.90 1.84 -10.45
CA LEU A 108 2.63 1.28 -10.91
C LEU A 108 1.55 2.35 -11.14
N ALA A 109 1.54 3.41 -10.33
CA ALA A 109 0.58 4.50 -10.41
C ALA A 109 0.85 5.46 -11.59
N ASN A 110 2.09 5.49 -12.09
CA ASN A 110 2.54 6.40 -13.16
C ASN A 110 2.99 5.64 -14.44
N PRO A 111 2.14 4.78 -15.04
CA PRO A 111 2.52 3.92 -16.16
C PRO A 111 2.93 4.70 -17.42
N GLU A 112 2.43 5.92 -17.63
CA GLU A 112 2.84 6.78 -18.75
C GLU A 112 4.32 7.20 -18.66
N GLN A 113 4.84 7.36 -17.44
CA GLN A 113 6.23 7.79 -17.19
C GLN A 113 7.18 6.58 -17.08
N MET A 114 6.67 5.45 -16.59
CA MET A 114 7.45 4.24 -16.31
C MET A 114 7.33 3.19 -17.44
N GLY A 115 6.57 3.53 -18.48
CA GLY A 115 6.19 2.67 -19.59
C GLY A 115 5.05 1.73 -19.20
N THR A 116 4.12 1.51 -20.14
CA THR A 116 2.89 0.71 -19.96
C THR A 116 3.14 -0.60 -19.21
N MET A 117 2.28 -0.90 -18.23
CA MET A 117 2.35 -2.13 -17.46
C MET A 117 1.99 -3.34 -18.34
N SER A 118 2.68 -4.45 -18.15
CA SER A 118 2.43 -5.71 -18.86
C SER A 118 2.58 -6.89 -17.91
N HIS A 119 2.00 -8.05 -18.24
CA HIS A 119 2.17 -9.26 -17.42
C HIS A 119 3.65 -9.67 -17.27
N GLU A 120 4.48 -9.40 -18.27
CA GLU A 120 5.93 -9.61 -18.19
C GLU A 120 6.55 -8.72 -17.12
N LYS A 121 6.22 -7.42 -17.10
CA LYS A 121 6.71 -6.48 -16.08
C LYS A 121 6.21 -6.84 -14.69
N VAL A 122 4.96 -7.25 -14.54
CA VAL A 122 4.42 -7.76 -13.27
C VAL A 122 5.23 -8.95 -12.76
N THR A 123 5.56 -9.89 -13.66
CA THR A 123 6.40 -11.04 -13.31
C THR A 123 7.81 -10.63 -12.89
N GLN A 124 8.41 -9.67 -13.59
CA GLN A 124 9.74 -9.13 -13.23
C GLN A 124 9.72 -8.44 -11.87
N LEU A 125 8.71 -7.61 -11.59
CA LEU A 125 8.52 -6.95 -10.30
C LEU A 125 8.35 -7.98 -9.19
N LEU A 126 7.49 -8.98 -9.39
CA LEU A 126 7.28 -10.02 -8.39
C LEU A 126 8.57 -10.80 -8.06
N ASN A 127 9.43 -11.04 -9.04
CA ASN A 127 10.73 -11.69 -8.82
C ASN A 127 11.76 -10.80 -8.11
N LEU A 128 11.62 -9.47 -8.21
CA LEU A 128 12.51 -8.52 -7.52
C LEU A 128 12.19 -8.42 -6.02
N TYR A 129 10.93 -8.60 -5.65
CA TYR A 129 10.42 -8.41 -4.28
C TYR A 129 10.12 -9.73 -3.52
N LYS A 130 10.24 -10.88 -4.19
CA LYS A 130 10.26 -12.22 -3.57
C LYS A 130 11.63 -12.52 -2.95
#